data_AF-A0AAE1T1K0-F1
#
_entry.id   AF-A0AAE1T1K0-F1
#
_cell.length_a   1.000
_cell.length_b   1.000
_cell.length_c   1.000
_cell.angle_alpha   90.00
_cell.angle_beta   90.00
_cell.angle_gamma   90.00
#
_symmetry.space_group_name_H-M   'P 1'
#
loop_
_entity.id
_entity.type
_entity.pdbx_description
1 polymer ?
#
loop_
_entity_poly.entity_id
_entity_poly.type
_entity_poly.pdbx_seq_one_letter_code
_entity_poly.pdbx_strand_id
1 'polypeptide(L)'
;MHNHWGGTLEINGADSTTEDEKSRNMDWDRASISHQGYHHTLDETQQSWLLGPSDKKSKKKKYVDLGCIVCSRTALKWTVGSIVVAFFVIGLPIIIAKSIPKHKTRPPPPDNYTVALHKALLFFNAQKSGKLPKNNGIPWRGDSGLQDGSNQTDFKGGLVGGYYDAGDNTKFNFPMSFAMTMLSWSVIEYEHKYRAIGEYDHVRDLIKWGTDYLLLTFNSSATKINHIYSQVGGSQNGTQTPDDHYCWERPEDMDYPRRVQTATSGPELGGEMAAAMAAASIVFRDDPTYSKKLSRGAETVFDFARDFGRRTPYSRGNPFIEPFYNSTGYFDEYMWGAAWLFYATGNNSYFSLATNAGLPKNSKAFYMSPDLSVLSWDNKLPAAMLILTRIRLFLSPGYPYEDMLKSYHNVTGLTMCSYLQKYNVFNWTRGGMIELNHGKAQNLQYVANEAFLASVFADYLNASGIPGWNCGPDFVPLTVLKDFATSQI
;
A
#
# COMPACT_ATOMS: atom_id res chain seq x y z
N MET A 1 21.96 -7.98 3.34
CA MET A 1 20.60 -8.56 3.31
C MET A 1 19.64 -7.47 2.84
N HIS A 2 19.08 -7.61 1.64
CA HIS A 2 17.99 -6.75 1.17
C HIS A 2 16.68 -7.16 1.87
N ASN A 3 15.84 -6.19 2.20
CA ASN A 3 14.48 -6.48 2.66
C ASN A 3 13.63 -6.99 1.48
N HIS A 4 12.59 -7.77 1.77
CA HIS A 4 11.65 -8.35 0.78
C HIS A 4 10.78 -7.32 0.03
N TRP A 5 11.12 -6.03 0.12
CA TRP A 5 10.35 -4.91 -0.43
C TRP A 5 11.22 -3.85 -1.14
N GLY A 6 12.50 -4.14 -1.42
CA GLY A 6 13.29 -3.35 -2.39
C GLY A 6 13.57 -1.89 -2.00
N GLY A 7 13.62 -1.55 -0.71
CA GLY A 7 13.97 -0.20 -0.24
C GLY A 7 15.35 -0.14 0.44
N THR A 8 16.14 0.88 0.13
CA THR A 8 17.45 1.17 0.76
C THR A 8 17.31 1.47 2.24
N LEU A 9 18.05 0.75 3.08
CA LEU A 9 18.10 0.92 4.52
C LEU A 9 19.32 1.79 4.87
N GLU A 10 19.09 3.03 5.31
CA GLU A 10 20.10 3.79 6.04
C GLU A 10 20.19 3.20 7.45
N ILE A 11 21.33 2.58 7.76
CA ILE A 11 21.69 2.15 9.10
C ILE A 11 22.40 3.33 9.77
N ASN A 12 21.72 3.99 10.71
CA ASN A 12 22.37 4.80 11.72
C ASN A 12 23.12 3.85 12.67
N GLY A 13 24.40 3.64 12.40
CA GLY A 13 25.33 3.07 13.36
C GLY A 13 25.68 4.13 14.41
N ALA A 14 25.22 3.90 15.64
CA ALA A 14 25.88 4.43 16.81
C ALA A 14 27.21 3.66 16.98
N ASP A 15 28.35 4.34 16.90
CA ASP A 15 29.17 4.56 18.09
C ASP A 15 30.49 5.29 17.78
N SER A 16 30.92 6.04 18.80
CA SER A 16 32.27 6.54 19.09
C SER A 16 32.73 7.86 18.47
N THR A 17 32.68 8.91 19.27
CA THR A 17 33.81 9.86 19.42
C THR A 17 33.82 10.41 20.84
N THR A 18 34.93 10.22 21.56
CA THR A 18 35.76 11.26 22.20
C THR A 18 36.85 10.61 23.04
N GLU A 19 38.11 10.90 22.71
CA GLU A 19 39.30 11.12 23.56
C GLU A 19 40.52 10.96 22.64
N ASP A 20 41.07 12.09 22.17
CA ASP A 20 42.27 12.73 22.73
C ASP A 20 43.51 11.82 22.75
N GLU A 21 44.41 11.99 21.77
CA GLU A 21 45.83 12.24 22.07
C GLU A 21 46.68 12.65 20.85
N LYS A 22 47.73 13.37 21.19
CA LYS A 22 48.81 13.96 20.40
C LYS A 22 49.48 12.99 19.41
N SER A 23 49.85 13.51 18.24
CA SER A 23 51.25 13.78 17.85
C SER A 23 51.44 13.84 16.32
N ARG A 24 52.32 14.75 15.89
CA ARG A 24 53.33 14.67 14.79
C ARG A 24 53.04 13.63 13.70
N ASN A 25 53.02 13.92 12.39
CA ASN A 25 53.90 14.79 11.62
C ASN A 25 53.28 15.02 10.22
N MET A 26 53.67 16.13 9.60
CA MET A 26 53.43 16.51 8.20
C MET A 26 53.99 15.51 7.20
N ASP A 27 53.38 15.50 6.00
CA ASP A 27 53.96 15.32 4.64
C ASP A 27 53.00 14.51 3.74
N TRP A 28 52.71 14.78 2.46
CA TRP A 28 53.11 15.76 1.43
C TRP A 28 51.93 15.84 0.44
N ASP A 29 51.75 16.96 -0.27
CA ASP A 29 51.80 16.98 -1.75
C ASP A 29 51.27 18.29 -2.35
N ARG A 30 52.16 19.00 -3.06
CA ARG A 30 51.79 19.89 -4.16
C ARG A 30 52.87 19.85 -5.24
N ALA A 31 52.50 19.23 -6.35
CA ALA A 31 52.81 19.54 -7.75
C ALA A 31 54.26 19.87 -8.21
N SER A 32 54.68 19.05 -9.20
CA SER A 32 55.33 19.38 -10.49
C SER A 32 56.81 19.82 -10.57
N ILE A 33 57.59 18.89 -11.15
CA ILE A 33 58.51 19.01 -12.31
C ILE A 33 59.96 19.54 -12.10
N SER A 34 60.88 18.56 -12.19
CA SER A 34 62.22 18.46 -12.85
C SER A 34 63.44 19.30 -12.46
N HIS A 35 64.48 18.56 -12.04
CA HIS A 35 65.91 18.57 -12.43
C HIS A 35 66.84 19.77 -12.16
N GLN A 36 67.76 19.54 -11.19
CA GLN A 36 69.23 19.48 -11.34
C GLN A 36 70.04 20.79 -11.46
N GLY A 37 70.90 21.06 -10.46
CA GLY A 37 71.97 22.07 -10.56
C GLY A 37 72.65 22.44 -9.22
N TYR A 38 73.87 21.94 -9.07
CA TYR A 38 74.91 22.10 -8.03
C TYR A 38 75.22 23.50 -7.42
N HIS A 39 75.80 23.43 -6.20
CA HIS A 39 76.80 24.32 -5.54
C HIS A 39 76.39 25.64 -4.80
N HIS A 40 76.46 25.52 -3.45
CA HIS A 40 77.33 26.26 -2.52
C HIS A 40 77.12 27.75 -2.16
N THR A 41 76.90 27.94 -0.85
CA THR A 41 77.47 28.93 0.10
C THR A 41 76.98 30.39 0.17
N LEU A 42 76.40 30.66 1.36
CA LEU A 42 76.67 31.73 2.32
C LEU A 42 76.32 33.18 2.00
N ASP A 43 75.59 33.71 2.99
CA ASP A 43 75.74 34.99 3.68
C ASP A 43 74.84 36.19 3.35
N GLU A 44 74.26 36.63 4.47
CA GLU A 44 74.11 38.02 4.91
C GLU A 44 73.63 39.09 3.92
N THR A 45 72.44 39.61 4.26
CA THR A 45 72.08 41.04 4.30
C THR A 45 72.80 42.01 3.36
N GLN A 46 71.99 42.74 2.57
CA GLN A 46 72.15 44.09 2.02
C GLN A 46 72.06 44.19 0.48
N GLN A 47 71.68 45.39 0.03
CA GLN A 47 71.58 45.91 -1.36
C GLN A 47 70.19 45.72 -2.00
N SER A 48 69.19 46.54 -1.72
CA SER A 48 69.09 47.99 -2.03
C SER A 48 69.56 48.33 -3.44
N TRP A 49 68.64 48.28 -4.40
CA TRP A 49 68.86 48.78 -5.76
C TRP A 49 68.79 50.31 -5.82
N LEU A 50 69.85 50.83 -6.42
CA LEU A 50 70.16 52.17 -6.95
C LEU A 50 68.96 53.05 -7.38
N LEU A 51 68.93 54.23 -6.75
CA LEU A 51 68.90 55.59 -7.33
C LEU A 51 67.87 55.91 -8.44
N GLY A 52 66.96 56.84 -8.09
CA GLY A 52 65.90 57.40 -8.95
C GLY A 52 66.32 58.53 -9.89
N PRO A 53 65.35 59.37 -10.32
CA PRO A 53 65.39 60.76 -9.85
C PRO A 53 64.03 61.48 -9.56
N SER A 54 64.08 62.30 -8.50
CA SER A 54 63.54 63.66 -8.24
C SER A 54 62.07 64.10 -8.45
N ASP A 55 61.43 64.38 -7.30
CA ASP A 55 60.68 65.59 -6.85
C ASP A 55 59.78 66.43 -7.78
N LYS A 56 58.51 66.64 -7.37
CA LYS A 56 58.03 67.89 -6.69
C LYS A 56 56.51 67.95 -6.39
N LYS A 57 56.21 68.32 -5.14
CA LYS A 57 55.15 69.24 -4.63
C LYS A 57 53.66 68.80 -4.53
N SER A 58 53.29 68.45 -3.29
CA SER A 58 52.24 69.07 -2.43
C SER A 58 50.92 69.58 -3.08
N LYS A 59 49.77 68.99 -2.69
CA LYS A 59 48.54 69.72 -2.30
C LYS A 59 47.70 68.94 -1.27
N LYS A 60 47.47 69.53 -0.10
CA LYS A 60 46.58 69.07 0.99
C LYS A 60 45.15 68.83 0.48
N LYS A 61 44.50 67.72 0.86
CA LYS A 61 43.04 67.56 0.77
C LYS A 61 42.46 67.11 2.12
N LYS A 62 41.39 67.79 2.52
CA LYS A 62 40.67 67.68 3.81
C LYS A 62 40.00 66.31 3.96
N TYR A 63 40.21 65.68 5.10
CA TYR A 63 39.53 64.46 5.55
C TYR A 63 38.25 64.83 6.31
N VAL A 64 37.25 63.93 6.30
CA VAL A 64 36.10 63.96 7.21
C VAL A 64 36.21 62.68 8.03
N ASP A 65 36.17 62.85 9.36
CA ASP A 65 36.32 61.77 10.33
C ASP A 65 34.95 61.20 10.67
N LEU A 66 34.78 59.89 10.44
CA LEU A 66 33.65 59.09 10.92
C LEU A 66 34.23 57.96 11.77
N GLY A 67 34.76 58.33 12.92
CA GLY A 67 34.77 57.52 14.14
C GLY A 67 35.66 56.27 14.19
N CYS A 68 36.27 55.83 13.09
CA CYS A 68 37.41 54.89 13.11
C CYS A 68 38.10 54.62 11.76
N ILE A 69 37.67 55.19 10.62
CA ILE A 69 38.34 54.99 9.32
C ILE A 69 38.36 56.29 8.52
N VAL A 70 39.57 56.76 8.18
CA VAL A 70 39.80 57.95 7.35
C VAL A 70 39.69 57.56 5.88
N CYS A 71 38.52 57.79 5.26
CA CYS A 71 38.30 57.49 3.84
C CYS A 71 38.22 58.77 2.99
N SER A 72 38.89 58.78 1.83
CA SER A 72 38.85 59.90 0.88
C SER A 72 37.43 60.15 0.40
N ARG A 73 36.97 61.42 0.37
CA ARG A 73 35.65 61.80 -0.18
C ARG A 73 35.42 61.30 -1.62
N THR A 74 36.49 61.12 -2.39
CA THR A 74 36.42 60.57 -3.75
C THR A 74 36.19 59.06 -3.71
N ALA A 75 36.88 58.34 -2.81
CA ALA A 75 36.70 56.90 -2.64
C ALA A 75 35.27 56.58 -2.19
N LEU A 76 34.75 57.28 -1.17
CA LEU A 76 33.38 57.08 -0.68
C LEU A 76 32.32 57.29 -1.77
N LYS A 77 32.49 58.31 -2.63
CA LYS A 77 31.57 58.55 -3.77
C LYS A 77 31.59 57.41 -4.78
N TRP A 78 32.76 56.85 -5.06
CA TRP A 78 32.89 55.68 -5.95
C TRP A 78 32.34 54.41 -5.30
N THR A 79 32.55 54.17 -4.01
CA THR A 79 31.97 52.99 -3.33
C THR A 79 30.45 53.06 -3.27
N VAL A 80 29.89 54.22 -2.89
CA VAL A 80 28.43 54.42 -2.88
C VAL A 80 27.87 54.33 -4.30
N GLY A 81 28.55 54.90 -5.29
CA GLY A 81 28.18 54.77 -6.71
C GLY A 81 28.16 53.31 -7.17
N SER A 82 29.18 52.53 -6.86
CA SER A 82 29.26 51.10 -7.20
C SER A 82 28.19 50.27 -6.51
N ILE A 83 27.84 50.57 -5.26
CA ILE A 83 26.75 49.91 -4.54
C ILE A 83 25.39 50.22 -5.18
N VAL A 84 25.16 51.48 -5.57
CA VAL A 84 23.92 51.88 -6.26
C VAL A 84 23.82 51.20 -7.62
N VAL A 85 24.91 51.17 -8.40
CA VAL A 85 24.94 50.44 -9.69
C VAL A 85 24.71 48.94 -9.48
N ALA A 86 25.35 48.32 -8.48
CA ALA A 86 25.12 46.91 -8.16
C ALA A 86 23.67 46.64 -7.74
N PHE A 87 23.03 47.57 -7.02
CA PHE A 87 21.62 47.46 -6.68
C PHE A 87 20.73 47.51 -7.93
N PHE A 88 20.99 48.40 -8.89
CA PHE A 88 20.20 48.48 -10.12
C PHE A 88 20.47 47.33 -11.10
N VAL A 89 21.70 46.79 -11.13
CA VAL A 89 22.09 45.70 -12.05
C VAL A 89 21.78 44.31 -11.49
N ILE A 90 21.80 44.13 -10.17
CA ILE A 90 21.64 42.81 -9.53
C ILE A 90 20.43 42.79 -8.60
N GLY A 91 20.30 43.78 -7.72
CA GLY A 91 19.21 43.83 -6.72
C GLY A 91 17.83 44.01 -7.36
N LEU A 92 17.69 44.99 -8.25
CA LEU A 92 16.42 45.33 -8.88
C LEU A 92 15.87 44.19 -9.76
N PRO A 93 16.67 43.51 -10.61
CA PRO A 93 16.19 42.36 -11.38
C PRO A 93 15.76 41.18 -10.50
N ILE A 94 16.46 40.91 -9.38
CA ILE A 94 16.07 39.85 -8.45
C ILE A 94 14.75 40.20 -7.75
N ILE A 95 14.57 41.45 -7.33
CA ILE A 95 13.33 41.92 -6.71
C ILE A 95 12.18 41.79 -7.72
N ILE A 96 12.36 42.26 -8.95
CA ILE A 96 11.36 42.14 -10.03
C ILE A 96 11.04 40.66 -10.30
N ALA A 97 12.06 39.81 -10.47
CA ALA A 97 11.86 38.37 -10.69
C ALA A 97 11.12 37.65 -9.55
N LYS A 98 11.31 38.11 -8.29
CA LYS A 98 10.60 37.58 -7.12
C LYS A 98 9.22 38.19 -6.88
N SER A 99 8.95 39.39 -7.42
CA SER A 99 7.68 40.11 -7.23
C SER A 99 6.72 39.98 -8.42
N ILE A 100 7.17 39.43 -9.55
CA ILE A 100 6.26 38.95 -10.61
C ILE A 100 5.43 37.80 -10.03
N PRO A 101 4.08 37.89 -10.05
CA PRO A 101 3.23 36.79 -9.65
C PRO A 101 3.57 35.59 -10.52
N LYS A 102 4.16 34.55 -9.93
CA LYS A 102 4.24 33.25 -10.59
C LYS A 102 2.80 32.82 -10.79
N HIS A 103 2.27 32.95 -12.00
CA HIS A 103 1.06 32.24 -12.39
C HIS A 103 1.35 30.77 -12.15
N LYS A 104 0.96 30.27 -10.98
CA LYS A 104 0.88 28.83 -10.74
C LYS A 104 -0.13 28.36 -11.75
N THR A 105 0.35 27.76 -12.82
CA THR A 105 -0.50 26.99 -13.74
C THR A 105 -1.35 26.09 -12.87
N ARG A 106 -2.68 26.24 -12.96
CA ARG A 106 -3.58 25.35 -12.24
C ARG A 106 -3.20 23.93 -12.64
N PRO A 107 -3.12 22.98 -11.68
CA PRO A 107 -2.88 21.59 -12.04
C PRO A 107 -3.93 21.18 -13.08
N PRO A 108 -3.55 20.34 -14.06
CA PRO A 108 -4.52 19.82 -15.02
C PRO A 108 -5.67 19.13 -14.26
N PRO A 109 -6.88 19.11 -14.84
CA PRO A 109 -7.97 18.35 -14.24
C PRO A 109 -7.55 16.88 -14.06
N PRO A 110 -8.02 16.20 -12.99
CA PRO A 110 -7.73 14.79 -12.80
C PRO A 110 -8.21 13.97 -14.00
N ASP A 111 -7.46 12.92 -14.34
CA ASP A 111 -7.89 11.97 -15.36
C ASP A 111 -9.10 11.14 -14.88
N ASN A 112 -9.75 10.44 -15.82
CA ASN A 112 -10.97 9.69 -15.54
C ASN A 112 -10.76 8.57 -14.50
N TYR A 113 -9.59 7.93 -14.44
CA TYR A 113 -9.30 6.90 -13.44
C TYR A 113 -9.16 7.53 -12.06
N THR A 114 -8.51 8.68 -11.96
CA THR A 114 -8.43 9.43 -10.70
C THR A 114 -9.82 9.82 -10.19
N VAL A 115 -10.71 10.30 -11.08
CA VAL A 115 -12.10 10.62 -10.71
C VAL A 115 -12.89 9.37 -10.30
N ALA A 116 -12.74 8.27 -11.04
CA ALA A 116 -13.42 7.02 -10.75
C ALA A 116 -12.96 6.43 -9.41
N LEU A 117 -11.65 6.41 -9.14
CA LEU A 117 -11.07 5.89 -7.90
C LEU A 117 -11.51 6.73 -6.69
N HIS A 118 -11.49 8.06 -6.78
CA HIS A 118 -12.03 8.92 -5.72
C HIS A 118 -13.48 8.55 -5.37
N LYS A 119 -14.33 8.36 -6.38
CA LYS A 119 -15.73 7.94 -6.19
C LYS A 119 -15.85 6.53 -5.61
N ALA A 120 -15.01 5.60 -6.03
CA ALA A 120 -14.97 4.24 -5.50
C ALA A 120 -14.61 4.23 -4.01
N LEU A 121 -13.69 5.10 -3.57
CA LEU A 121 -13.37 5.25 -2.14
C LEU A 121 -14.51 5.94 -1.37
N LEU A 122 -15.17 6.94 -1.96
CA LEU A 122 -16.38 7.53 -1.38
C LEU A 122 -17.53 6.52 -1.21
N PHE A 123 -17.62 5.50 -2.07
CA PHE A 123 -18.59 4.41 -1.89
C PHE A 123 -18.38 3.70 -0.56
N PHE A 124 -17.14 3.39 -0.15
CA PHE A 124 -16.89 2.81 1.18
C PHE A 124 -17.32 3.75 2.31
N ASN A 125 -17.07 5.07 2.22
CA ASN A 125 -17.60 6.01 3.21
C ASN A 125 -19.12 5.96 3.31
N ALA A 126 -19.80 5.78 2.17
CA ALA A 126 -21.24 5.67 2.10
C ALA A 126 -21.76 4.33 2.64
N GLN A 127 -20.90 3.33 2.86
CA GLN A 127 -21.26 2.03 3.45
C GLN A 127 -20.90 1.92 4.94
N LYS A 128 -20.21 2.90 5.54
CA LYS A 128 -19.81 2.83 6.96
C LYS A 128 -21.03 2.69 7.88
N SER A 129 -21.00 1.76 8.82
CA SER A 129 -21.98 1.62 9.90
C SER A 129 -21.36 2.06 11.23
N GLY A 130 -22.18 2.47 12.20
CA GLY A 130 -21.72 2.92 13.52
C GLY A 130 -21.72 4.43 13.65
N LYS A 131 -20.90 4.93 14.57
CA LYS A 131 -20.76 6.37 14.83
C LYS A 131 -19.80 7.01 13.85
N LEU A 132 -20.31 7.72 12.85
CA LEU A 132 -19.53 8.26 11.75
C LEU A 132 -18.58 9.39 12.22
N PRO A 133 -17.40 9.52 11.59
CA PRO A 133 -16.54 10.67 11.84
C PRO A 133 -17.23 11.97 11.39
N LYS A 134 -16.92 13.09 12.05
CA LYS A 134 -17.49 14.42 11.72
C LYS A 134 -17.32 14.79 10.25
N ASN A 135 -16.25 14.30 9.60
CA ASN A 135 -15.98 14.49 8.19
C ASN A 135 -15.97 13.14 7.47
N ASN A 136 -17.14 12.55 7.25
CA ASN A 136 -17.29 11.30 6.47
C ASN A 136 -17.25 11.52 4.94
N GLY A 137 -17.29 12.77 4.47
CA GLY A 137 -17.36 13.09 3.04
C GLY A 137 -18.70 12.77 2.36
N ILE A 138 -19.66 12.16 3.07
CA ILE A 138 -20.99 11.79 2.56
C ILE A 138 -22.07 12.52 3.37
N PRO A 139 -22.67 13.61 2.83
CA PRO A 139 -23.54 14.50 3.61
C PRO A 139 -24.90 13.90 3.98
N TRP A 140 -25.31 12.83 3.32
CA TRP A 140 -26.61 12.17 3.52
C TRP A 140 -26.54 10.95 4.43
N ARG A 141 -25.34 10.58 4.92
CA ARG A 141 -25.13 9.48 5.87
C ARG A 141 -25.00 10.01 7.29
N GLY A 142 -25.56 9.27 8.25
CA GLY A 142 -25.52 9.57 9.68
C GLY A 142 -25.14 8.36 10.53
N ASP A 143 -25.12 8.58 11.85
CA ASP A 143 -24.85 7.53 12.83
C ASP A 143 -25.94 6.44 12.76
N SER A 144 -25.54 5.17 12.72
CA SER A 144 -26.44 4.03 12.48
C SER A 144 -25.93 2.76 13.18
N GLY A 145 -26.81 1.79 13.48
CA GLY A 145 -26.39 0.52 14.10
C GLY A 145 -25.67 0.66 15.45
N LEU A 146 -26.03 1.69 16.25
CA LEU A 146 -25.31 2.04 17.49
C LEU A 146 -25.51 1.04 18.64
N GLN A 147 -26.49 0.14 18.51
CA GLN A 147 -26.78 -0.93 19.46
C GLN A 147 -26.29 -2.30 18.98
N ASP A 148 -25.55 -2.34 17.86
CA ASP A 148 -25.04 -3.59 17.30
C ASP A 148 -24.20 -4.33 18.35
N GLY A 149 -24.62 -5.54 18.70
CA GLY A 149 -23.94 -6.36 19.70
C GLY A 149 -24.00 -5.87 21.14
N SER A 150 -24.87 -4.91 21.49
CA SER A 150 -24.99 -4.37 22.87
C SER A 150 -25.28 -5.45 23.92
N ASN A 151 -25.96 -6.53 23.52
CA ASN A 151 -26.35 -7.63 24.40
C ASN A 151 -25.27 -8.72 24.52
N GLN A 152 -24.13 -8.57 23.85
CA GLN A 152 -23.03 -9.53 23.94
C GLN A 152 -22.22 -9.29 25.22
N THR A 153 -22.06 -10.32 26.03
CA THR A 153 -21.38 -10.23 27.34
C THR A 153 -19.87 -10.17 27.24
N ASP A 154 -19.33 -10.62 26.10
CA ASP A 154 -17.91 -10.91 25.97
C ASP A 154 -17.08 -9.65 25.70
N PHE A 155 -17.72 -8.54 25.29
CA PHE A 155 -17.04 -7.30 24.92
C PHE A 155 -17.80 -6.04 25.36
N LYS A 156 -17.14 -5.18 26.13
CA LYS A 156 -17.73 -3.95 26.71
C LYS A 156 -18.16 -2.87 25.70
N GLY A 157 -17.84 -3.03 24.41
CA GLY A 157 -18.06 -2.02 23.37
C GLY A 157 -19.04 -2.40 22.26
N GLY A 158 -19.62 -3.60 22.29
CA GLY A 158 -20.48 -4.11 21.22
C GLY A 158 -19.75 -4.34 19.89
N LEU A 159 -20.52 -4.43 18.81
CA LEU A 159 -20.09 -4.67 17.42
C LEU A 159 -20.45 -3.48 16.52
N VAL A 160 -20.30 -2.26 17.05
CA VAL A 160 -20.54 -0.99 16.35
C VAL A 160 -19.34 -0.68 15.44
N GLY A 161 -19.60 -0.22 14.21
CA GLY A 161 -18.55 -0.02 13.19
C GLY A 161 -18.73 -0.90 11.96
N GLY A 162 -17.70 -0.99 11.13
CA GLY A 162 -17.68 -1.86 9.96
C GLY A 162 -18.48 -1.29 8.79
N TYR A 163 -18.76 -2.13 7.81
CA TYR A 163 -19.46 -1.76 6.58
C TYR A 163 -20.78 -2.52 6.44
N TYR A 164 -21.78 -1.84 5.91
CA TYR A 164 -22.93 -2.53 5.30
C TYR A 164 -22.50 -3.15 3.98
N ASP A 165 -23.03 -4.34 3.70
CA ASP A 165 -22.51 -5.20 2.63
C ASP A 165 -22.84 -4.67 1.24
N ALA A 166 -24.12 -4.41 0.96
CA ALA A 166 -24.59 -4.00 -0.34
C ALA A 166 -25.60 -2.85 -0.26
N GLY A 167 -26.83 -3.07 -0.73
CA GLY A 167 -27.95 -2.14 -0.54
C GLY A 167 -28.77 -2.42 0.72
N ASP A 168 -28.36 -3.41 1.50
CA ASP A 168 -28.96 -3.81 2.76
C ASP A 168 -28.17 -3.21 3.94
N ASN A 169 -28.64 -3.42 5.17
CA ASN A 169 -27.97 -2.96 6.38
C ASN A 169 -27.33 -4.12 7.16
N THR A 170 -27.07 -5.25 6.50
CA THR A 170 -26.41 -6.40 7.11
C THR A 170 -24.88 -6.25 7.02
N LYS A 171 -24.19 -6.63 8.09
CA LYS A 171 -22.73 -6.71 8.12
C LYS A 171 -22.31 -8.16 7.92
N PHE A 172 -22.07 -8.55 6.68
CA PHE A 172 -21.51 -9.87 6.36
C PHE A 172 -19.98 -9.82 6.49
N ASN A 173 -19.42 -10.48 7.50
CA ASN A 173 -17.99 -10.33 7.80
C ASN A 173 -17.08 -11.03 6.76
N PHE A 174 -17.59 -12.03 6.02
CA PHE A 174 -16.82 -12.74 5.02
C PHE A 174 -16.48 -11.86 3.79
N PRO A 175 -17.46 -11.31 3.05
CA PRO A 175 -17.19 -10.37 1.96
C PRO A 175 -16.56 -9.05 2.44
N MET A 176 -16.90 -8.57 3.65
CA MET A 176 -16.24 -7.39 4.22
C MET A 176 -14.74 -7.61 4.42
N SER A 177 -14.35 -8.77 4.95
CA SER A 177 -12.93 -9.12 5.11
C SER A 177 -12.23 -9.19 3.77
N PHE A 178 -12.85 -9.84 2.76
CA PHE A 178 -12.34 -9.88 1.40
C PHE A 178 -12.10 -8.47 0.82
N ALA A 179 -13.06 -7.56 0.96
CA ALA A 179 -12.92 -6.17 0.51
C ALA A 179 -11.75 -5.45 1.20
N MET A 180 -11.55 -5.68 2.51
CA MET A 180 -10.41 -5.09 3.24
C MET A 180 -9.07 -5.69 2.83
N THR A 181 -9.01 -6.99 2.52
CA THR A 181 -7.80 -7.62 1.98
C THR A 181 -7.47 -7.05 0.61
N MET A 182 -8.45 -6.91 -0.29
CA MET A 182 -8.25 -6.37 -1.64
C MET A 182 -7.86 -4.89 -1.63
N LEU A 183 -8.51 -4.05 -0.82
CA LEU A 183 -8.09 -2.65 -0.64
C LEU A 183 -6.66 -2.58 -0.13
N SER A 184 -6.32 -3.37 0.90
CA SER A 184 -4.96 -3.41 1.45
C SER A 184 -3.95 -3.86 0.41
N TRP A 185 -4.25 -4.90 -0.36
CA TRP A 185 -3.38 -5.38 -1.44
C TRP A 185 -3.15 -4.29 -2.50
N SER A 186 -4.20 -3.59 -2.92
CA SER A 186 -4.05 -2.49 -3.89
C SER A 186 -3.11 -1.39 -3.39
N VAL A 187 -3.16 -1.05 -2.09
CA VAL A 187 -2.27 -0.05 -1.48
C VAL A 187 -0.84 -0.59 -1.39
N ILE A 188 -0.65 -1.87 -1.07
CA ILE A 188 0.67 -2.50 -1.02
C ILE A 188 1.36 -2.45 -2.38
N GLU A 189 0.65 -2.72 -3.48
CA GLU A 189 1.23 -2.67 -4.83
C GLU A 189 1.38 -1.25 -5.38
N TYR A 190 0.44 -0.35 -5.06
CA TYR A 190 0.30 0.94 -5.73
C TYR A 190 0.30 2.16 -4.79
N GLU A 191 0.93 2.07 -3.62
CA GLU A 191 1.05 3.16 -2.64
C GLU A 191 1.42 4.50 -3.28
N HIS A 192 2.45 4.50 -4.14
CA HIS A 192 2.95 5.70 -4.80
C HIS A 192 1.87 6.36 -5.69
N LYS A 193 0.97 5.59 -6.30
CA LYS A 193 -0.14 6.11 -7.12
C LYS A 193 -1.21 6.75 -6.24
N TYR A 194 -1.59 6.09 -5.14
CA TYR A 194 -2.51 6.68 -4.15
C TYR A 194 -1.98 7.99 -3.56
N ARG A 195 -0.66 8.06 -3.28
CA ARG A 195 -0.02 9.30 -2.82
C ARG A 195 -0.03 10.39 -3.88
N ALA A 196 0.25 10.04 -5.14
CA ALA A 196 0.30 11.00 -6.24
C ALA A 196 -1.06 11.69 -6.48
N ILE A 197 -2.18 10.99 -6.25
CA ILE A 197 -3.53 11.55 -6.42
C ILE A 197 -4.14 12.07 -5.11
N GLY A 198 -3.42 12.00 -3.98
CA GLY A 198 -3.90 12.49 -2.68
C GLY A 198 -4.94 11.60 -1.99
N GLU A 199 -5.05 10.33 -2.37
CA GLU A 199 -6.03 9.37 -1.80
C GLU A 199 -5.41 8.41 -0.77
N TYR A 200 -4.10 8.49 -0.52
CA TYR A 200 -3.40 7.54 0.36
C TYR A 200 -3.94 7.52 1.79
N ASP A 201 -4.15 8.68 2.41
CA ASP A 201 -4.67 8.73 3.79
C ASP A 201 -6.13 8.31 3.83
N HIS A 202 -6.91 8.67 2.81
CA HIS A 202 -8.32 8.30 2.71
C HIS A 202 -8.51 6.78 2.58
N VAL A 203 -7.79 6.10 1.68
CA VAL A 203 -7.88 4.65 1.56
C VAL A 203 -7.41 3.93 2.83
N ARG A 204 -6.40 4.48 3.53
CA ARG A 204 -5.99 3.96 4.84
C ARG A 204 -7.09 4.11 5.88
N ASP A 205 -7.75 5.26 5.97
CA ASP A 205 -8.87 5.45 6.90
C ASP A 205 -10.01 4.45 6.64
N LEU A 206 -10.26 4.12 5.37
CA LEU A 206 -11.24 3.09 4.99
C LEU A 206 -10.81 1.69 5.44
N ILE A 207 -9.56 1.30 5.19
CA ILE A 207 -9.02 0.01 5.63
C ILE A 207 -9.09 -0.07 7.16
N LYS A 208 -8.64 0.99 7.84
CA LYS A 208 -8.62 1.09 9.30
C LYS A 208 -10.01 0.92 9.90
N TRP A 209 -11.03 1.55 9.29
CA TRP A 209 -12.42 1.43 9.73
C TRP A 209 -12.91 -0.02 9.72
N GLY A 210 -12.60 -0.75 8.64
CA GLY A 210 -12.96 -2.17 8.53
C GLY A 210 -12.19 -3.03 9.53
N THR A 211 -10.88 -2.86 9.63
CA THR A 211 -10.05 -3.68 10.52
C THR A 211 -10.26 -3.39 11.99
N ASP A 212 -10.56 -2.15 12.37
CA ASP A 212 -10.98 -1.81 13.73
C ASP A 212 -12.25 -2.58 14.13
N TYR A 213 -13.22 -2.67 13.21
CA TYR A 213 -14.43 -3.47 13.43
C TYR A 213 -14.13 -4.97 13.49
N LEU A 214 -13.32 -5.52 12.56
CA LEU A 214 -12.97 -6.94 12.59
C LEU A 214 -12.30 -7.34 13.92
N LEU A 215 -11.47 -6.48 14.51
CA LEU A 215 -10.86 -6.70 15.83
C LEU A 215 -11.87 -6.74 17.01
N LEU A 216 -13.11 -6.26 16.81
CA LEU A 216 -14.21 -6.37 17.78
C LEU A 216 -14.98 -7.69 17.64
N THR A 217 -14.88 -8.36 16.49
CA THR A 217 -15.68 -9.56 16.20
C THR A 217 -15.15 -10.84 16.88
N PHE A 218 -14.05 -10.73 17.64
CA PHE A 218 -13.47 -11.79 18.44
C PHE A 218 -12.61 -11.18 19.54
N ASN A 219 -12.16 -12.01 20.50
CA ASN A 219 -11.24 -11.53 21.53
C ASN A 219 -9.82 -11.36 20.96
N SER A 220 -9.59 -10.21 20.33
CA SER A 220 -8.31 -9.84 19.70
C SER A 220 -7.15 -9.65 20.67
N SER A 221 -7.42 -9.64 21.98
CA SER A 221 -6.38 -9.63 23.02
C SER A 221 -6.03 -11.02 23.54
N ALA A 222 -6.84 -12.04 23.24
CA ALA A 222 -6.57 -13.42 23.62
C ALA A 222 -5.55 -14.08 22.69
N THR A 223 -4.91 -15.14 23.17
CA THR A 223 -4.02 -16.00 22.35
C THR A 223 -4.78 -17.14 21.68
N LYS A 224 -5.96 -17.49 22.20
CA LYS A 224 -6.86 -18.50 21.64
C LYS A 224 -8.29 -18.03 21.83
N ILE A 225 -9.11 -18.30 20.84
CA ILE A 225 -10.54 -18.00 20.83
C ILE A 225 -11.32 -19.26 20.49
N ASN A 226 -12.56 -19.33 20.95
CA ASN A 226 -13.46 -20.47 20.72
C ASN A 226 -14.67 -20.10 19.85
N HIS A 227 -14.79 -18.84 19.45
CA HIS A 227 -15.81 -18.36 18.54
C HIS A 227 -15.37 -17.03 17.93
N ILE A 228 -16.03 -16.69 16.83
CA ILE A 228 -16.01 -15.36 16.19
C ILE A 228 -17.46 -14.95 15.92
N TYR A 229 -17.74 -13.65 15.87
CA TYR A 229 -18.99 -13.14 15.34
C TYR A 229 -18.89 -13.10 13.82
N SER A 230 -19.82 -13.78 13.15
CA SER A 230 -19.81 -13.91 11.69
C SER A 230 -20.65 -12.85 10.98
N GLN A 231 -21.64 -12.27 11.67
CA GLN A 231 -22.57 -11.33 11.07
C GLN A 231 -23.29 -10.49 12.13
N VAL A 232 -23.67 -9.27 11.76
CA VAL A 232 -24.62 -8.43 12.51
C VAL A 232 -25.74 -7.95 11.60
N GLY A 233 -26.98 -8.11 12.05
CA GLY A 233 -28.16 -7.98 11.19
C GLY A 233 -28.40 -9.26 10.40
N GLY A 234 -29.25 -9.18 9.39
CA GLY A 234 -29.58 -10.29 8.51
C GLY A 234 -31.06 -10.44 8.27
N SER A 235 -31.38 -11.20 7.23
CA SER A 235 -32.74 -11.58 6.87
C SER A 235 -32.87 -13.10 6.81
N GLN A 236 -34.09 -13.60 6.92
CA GLN A 236 -34.41 -15.00 6.66
C GLN A 236 -35.37 -15.11 5.47
N ASN A 237 -35.04 -15.97 4.52
CA ASN A 237 -35.91 -16.19 3.38
C ASN A 237 -37.30 -16.72 3.81
N GLY A 238 -38.35 -16.06 3.32
CA GLY A 238 -39.74 -16.49 3.48
C GLY A 238 -40.36 -16.14 4.83
N THR A 239 -39.74 -15.27 5.63
CA THR A 239 -40.33 -14.74 6.86
C THR A 239 -41.13 -13.46 6.57
N GLN A 240 -42.10 -13.15 7.44
CA GLN A 240 -42.80 -11.86 7.46
C GLN A 240 -42.42 -11.03 8.69
N THR A 241 -41.44 -11.50 9.45
CA THR A 241 -40.91 -10.77 10.60
C THR A 241 -40.07 -9.61 10.07
N PRO A 242 -40.29 -8.37 10.53
CA PRO A 242 -39.45 -7.25 10.15
C PRO A 242 -37.97 -7.55 10.41
N ASP A 243 -37.18 -7.47 9.36
CA ASP A 243 -35.74 -7.72 9.32
C ASP A 243 -35.10 -6.93 8.16
N ASP A 244 -33.80 -7.16 7.95
CA ASP A 244 -32.97 -6.33 7.08
C ASP A 244 -33.40 -6.28 5.62
N HIS A 245 -34.01 -7.35 5.08
CA HIS A 245 -34.51 -7.38 3.69
C HIS A 245 -36.02 -7.21 3.60
N TYR A 246 -36.73 -7.28 4.73
CA TYR A 246 -38.15 -6.94 4.81
C TYR A 246 -38.36 -5.41 4.84
N CYS A 247 -37.53 -4.69 5.59
CA CYS A 247 -37.66 -3.24 5.77
C CYS A 247 -36.83 -2.46 4.73
N TRP A 248 -37.50 -1.63 3.91
CA TRP A 248 -36.82 -0.71 2.99
C TRP A 248 -36.62 0.66 3.66
N GLU A 249 -35.53 0.80 4.41
CA GLU A 249 -35.25 2.00 5.19
C GLU A 249 -33.78 2.39 5.23
N ARG A 250 -33.52 3.63 5.65
CA ARG A 250 -32.15 4.13 5.82
C ARG A 250 -31.52 3.45 7.03
N PRO A 251 -30.19 3.18 7.02
CA PRO A 251 -29.52 2.61 8.18
C PRO A 251 -29.68 3.44 9.46
N GLU A 252 -29.88 4.75 9.34
CA GLU A 252 -30.10 5.66 10.47
C GLU A 252 -31.49 5.49 11.12
N ASP A 253 -32.46 4.93 10.41
CA ASP A 253 -33.85 4.79 10.86
C ASP A 253 -34.19 3.36 11.32
N MET A 254 -33.23 2.42 11.29
CA MET A 254 -33.49 1.01 11.59
C MET A 254 -34.15 0.80 12.95
N ASP A 255 -35.35 0.20 12.93
CA ASP A 255 -36.13 -0.09 14.13
C ASP A 255 -36.35 -1.60 14.41
N TYR A 256 -35.91 -2.47 13.49
CA TYR A 256 -35.97 -3.93 13.65
C TYR A 256 -34.79 -4.51 14.47
N PRO A 257 -34.96 -5.70 15.07
CA PRO A 257 -33.88 -6.37 15.80
C PRO A 257 -32.69 -6.74 14.89
N ARG A 258 -31.51 -6.22 15.19
CA ARG A 258 -30.26 -6.54 14.47
C ARG A 258 -29.52 -7.71 15.14
N ARG A 259 -29.83 -8.94 14.71
CA ARG A 259 -29.31 -10.17 15.31
C ARG A 259 -27.80 -10.33 15.06
N VAL A 260 -27.06 -10.76 16.07
CA VAL A 260 -25.66 -11.16 15.94
C VAL A 260 -25.59 -12.67 15.70
N GLN A 261 -24.86 -13.09 14.67
CA GLN A 261 -24.54 -14.50 14.40
C GLN A 261 -23.16 -14.83 14.95
N THR A 262 -23.05 -16.00 15.59
CA THR A 262 -21.79 -16.50 16.16
C THR A 262 -21.39 -17.80 15.49
N ALA A 263 -20.12 -17.92 15.13
CA ALA A 263 -19.53 -19.10 14.55
C ALA A 263 -18.50 -19.70 15.52
N THR A 264 -18.72 -20.95 15.95
CA THR A 264 -17.73 -21.74 16.73
C THR A 264 -16.80 -22.54 15.83
N SER A 265 -17.11 -22.59 14.53
CA SER A 265 -16.37 -23.18 13.42
C SER A 265 -16.61 -22.31 12.19
N GLY A 266 -15.55 -22.04 11.43
CA GLY A 266 -15.59 -21.16 10.27
C GLY A 266 -14.20 -20.97 9.68
N PRO A 267 -13.59 -22.04 9.14
CA PRO A 267 -12.22 -22.01 8.66
C PRO A 267 -11.99 -20.99 7.52
N GLU A 268 -12.96 -20.84 6.63
CA GLU A 268 -12.93 -19.85 5.55
C GLU A 268 -13.07 -18.42 6.07
N LEU A 269 -14.06 -18.15 6.93
CA LEU A 269 -14.30 -16.80 7.46
C LEU A 269 -13.10 -16.35 8.30
N GLY A 270 -12.62 -17.19 9.21
CA GLY A 270 -11.45 -16.87 10.01
C GLY A 270 -10.18 -16.75 9.17
N GLY A 271 -10.05 -17.53 8.10
CA GLY A 271 -8.95 -17.43 7.13
C GLY A 271 -8.94 -16.08 6.39
N GLU A 272 -10.10 -15.61 5.92
CA GLU A 272 -10.20 -14.31 5.24
C GLU A 272 -10.05 -13.14 6.20
N MET A 273 -10.60 -13.21 7.42
CA MET A 273 -10.37 -12.21 8.46
C MET A 273 -8.89 -12.08 8.81
N ALA A 274 -8.17 -13.21 8.87
CA ALA A 274 -6.72 -13.23 9.06
C ALA A 274 -6.00 -12.54 7.90
N ALA A 275 -6.36 -12.88 6.65
CA ALA A 275 -5.79 -12.26 5.46
C ALA A 275 -5.99 -10.74 5.45
N ALA A 276 -7.19 -10.26 5.78
CA ALA A 276 -7.52 -8.84 5.85
C ALA A 276 -6.65 -8.09 6.86
N MET A 277 -6.55 -8.61 8.09
CA MET A 277 -5.74 -7.99 9.13
C MET A 277 -4.23 -8.11 8.83
N ALA A 278 -3.77 -9.22 8.26
CA ALA A 278 -2.37 -9.40 7.88
C ALA A 278 -1.97 -8.42 6.76
N ALA A 279 -2.75 -8.32 5.68
CA ALA A 279 -2.51 -7.37 4.61
C ALA A 279 -2.55 -5.92 5.13
N ALA A 280 -3.55 -5.57 5.95
CA ALA A 280 -3.62 -4.25 6.56
C ALA A 280 -2.42 -3.93 7.46
N SER A 281 -1.88 -4.90 8.21
CA SER A 281 -0.69 -4.68 9.04
C SER A 281 0.54 -4.24 8.24
N ILE A 282 0.62 -4.63 6.96
CA ILE A 282 1.67 -4.22 6.02
C ILE A 282 1.45 -2.78 5.54
N VAL A 283 0.19 -2.39 5.32
CA VAL A 283 -0.20 -1.01 4.96
C VAL A 283 0.12 -0.03 6.11
N PHE A 284 -0.08 -0.45 7.35
CA PHE A 284 0.14 0.37 8.54
C PHE A 284 1.52 0.18 9.19
N ARG A 285 2.53 -0.31 8.45
CA ARG A 285 3.88 -0.57 9.01
C ARG A 285 4.55 0.67 9.63
N ASP A 286 4.13 1.86 9.20
CA ASP A 286 4.52 3.17 9.72
C ASP A 286 3.88 3.53 11.07
N ASP A 287 2.83 2.82 11.48
CA ASP A 287 2.29 2.78 12.85
C ASP A 287 2.56 1.40 13.47
N PRO A 288 3.73 1.21 14.12
CA PRO A 288 4.13 -0.09 14.64
C PRO A 288 3.17 -0.66 15.70
N THR A 289 2.48 0.21 16.44
CA THR A 289 1.52 -0.22 17.46
C THR A 289 0.28 -0.81 16.81
N TYR A 290 -0.28 -0.12 15.82
CA TYR A 290 -1.46 -0.61 15.10
C TYR A 290 -1.14 -1.81 14.21
N SER A 291 -0.03 -1.77 13.46
CA SER A 291 0.45 -2.88 12.65
C SER A 291 0.63 -4.16 13.48
N LYS A 292 1.27 -4.08 14.65
CA LYS A 292 1.42 -5.23 15.55
C LYS A 292 0.10 -5.72 16.15
N LYS A 293 -0.86 -4.81 16.42
CA LYS A 293 -2.20 -5.19 16.88
C LYS A 293 -2.93 -6.01 15.82
N LEU A 294 -2.87 -5.58 14.57
CA LEU A 294 -3.46 -6.28 13.43
C LEU A 294 -2.79 -7.63 13.19
N SER A 295 -1.46 -7.69 13.18
CA SER A 295 -0.74 -8.95 12.96
C SER A 295 -1.07 -9.97 14.05
N ARG A 296 -1.12 -9.56 15.32
CA ARG A 296 -1.53 -10.41 16.45
C ARG A 296 -2.97 -10.92 16.31
N GLY A 297 -3.88 -10.05 15.90
CA GLY A 297 -5.27 -10.41 15.63
C GLY A 297 -5.38 -11.43 14.48
N ALA A 298 -4.62 -11.22 13.42
CA ALA A 298 -4.54 -12.13 12.27
C ALA A 298 -4.05 -13.53 12.68
N GLU A 299 -2.96 -13.62 13.44
CA GLU A 299 -2.45 -14.89 13.97
C GLU A 299 -3.51 -15.61 14.82
N THR A 300 -4.18 -14.87 15.72
CA THR A 300 -5.18 -15.41 16.64
C THR A 300 -6.40 -16.00 15.91
N VAL A 301 -6.94 -15.27 14.93
CA VAL A 301 -8.11 -15.75 14.18
C VAL A 301 -7.75 -16.83 13.17
N PHE A 302 -6.53 -16.82 12.64
CA PHE A 302 -6.03 -17.89 11.78
C PHE A 302 -5.83 -19.20 12.54
N ASP A 303 -5.33 -19.13 13.78
CA ASP A 303 -5.23 -20.30 14.66
C ASP A 303 -6.61 -20.91 14.95
N PHE A 304 -7.64 -20.08 15.16
CA PHE A 304 -9.04 -20.53 15.24
C PHE A 304 -9.51 -21.19 13.94
N ALA A 305 -9.24 -20.56 12.79
CA ALA A 305 -9.61 -21.07 11.47
C ALA A 305 -8.94 -22.43 11.15
N ARG A 306 -7.74 -22.66 11.68
CA ARG A 306 -6.94 -23.88 11.44
C ARG A 306 -7.18 -25.00 12.44
N ASP A 307 -7.98 -24.77 13.48
CA ASP A 307 -8.33 -25.79 14.48
C ASP A 307 -8.90 -27.04 13.78
N PHE A 308 -8.22 -28.17 13.99
CA PHE A 308 -8.54 -29.44 13.33
C PHE A 308 -9.93 -29.96 13.73
N GLY A 309 -10.43 -29.59 14.92
CA GLY A 309 -11.75 -29.96 15.41
C GLY A 309 -12.89 -29.08 14.91
N ARG A 310 -12.60 -27.99 14.17
CA ARG A 310 -13.57 -26.93 13.82
C ARG A 310 -13.52 -26.57 12.33
N ARG A 311 -13.74 -27.57 11.47
CA ARG A 311 -13.67 -27.42 10.00
C ARG A 311 -15.01 -27.49 9.28
N THR A 312 -16.07 -27.13 9.99
CA THR A 312 -17.38 -26.94 9.36
C THR A 312 -17.47 -25.50 8.84
N PRO A 313 -17.94 -25.30 7.59
CA PRO A 313 -18.17 -23.97 7.06
C PRO A 313 -19.08 -23.11 7.95
N TYR A 314 -18.78 -21.81 8.07
CA TYR A 314 -19.50 -20.86 8.91
C TYR A 314 -20.96 -20.66 8.45
N SER A 315 -21.21 -20.84 7.16
CA SER A 315 -22.54 -20.72 6.55
C SER A 315 -23.41 -21.96 6.73
N ARG A 316 -22.83 -23.15 6.94
CA ARG A 316 -23.55 -24.42 6.82
C ARG A 316 -24.74 -24.50 7.79
N GLY A 317 -25.95 -24.60 7.24
CA GLY A 317 -27.19 -24.72 8.01
C GLY A 317 -27.59 -23.44 8.73
N ASN A 318 -26.92 -22.31 8.47
CA ASN A 318 -27.28 -21.02 9.06
C ASN A 318 -28.24 -20.26 8.12
N PRO A 319 -29.53 -20.10 8.49
CA PRO A 319 -30.54 -19.50 7.62
C PRO A 319 -30.34 -18.00 7.36
N PHE A 320 -29.49 -17.32 8.13
CA PHE A 320 -29.17 -15.90 7.96
C PHE A 320 -27.96 -15.66 7.05
N ILE A 321 -27.20 -16.71 6.73
CA ILE A 321 -25.91 -16.63 6.02
C ILE A 321 -25.95 -17.45 4.74
N GLU A 322 -26.34 -18.72 4.83
CA GLU A 322 -26.31 -19.68 3.71
C GLU A 322 -27.05 -19.20 2.46
N PRO A 323 -28.22 -18.52 2.55
CA PRO A 323 -28.89 -18.03 1.36
C PRO A 323 -28.17 -16.87 0.64
N PHE A 324 -27.21 -16.22 1.30
CA PHE A 324 -26.56 -15.00 0.83
C PHE A 324 -25.08 -15.22 0.51
N TYR A 325 -24.29 -15.59 1.51
CA TYR A 325 -22.83 -15.77 1.42
C TYR A 325 -22.42 -17.19 1.82
N ASN A 326 -22.92 -18.18 1.07
CA ASN A 326 -22.56 -19.58 1.29
C ASN A 326 -21.10 -19.85 0.93
N SER A 327 -20.35 -20.47 1.86
CA SER A 327 -19.01 -20.95 1.57
C SER A 327 -19.01 -22.23 0.75
N THR A 328 -18.20 -22.28 -0.31
CA THR A 328 -17.99 -23.51 -1.10
C THR A 328 -16.74 -24.31 -0.69
N GLY A 329 -15.84 -23.72 0.09
CA GLY A 329 -14.59 -24.32 0.53
C GLY A 329 -13.85 -23.44 1.55
N TYR A 330 -12.75 -23.96 2.10
CA TYR A 330 -11.88 -23.23 3.02
C TYR A 330 -10.37 -23.39 2.74
N PHE A 331 -10.02 -24.26 1.77
CA PHE A 331 -8.61 -24.61 1.55
C PHE A 331 -7.86 -23.51 0.79
N ASP A 332 -8.57 -22.74 -0.02
CA ASP A 332 -8.05 -21.55 -0.67
C ASP A 332 -7.86 -20.39 0.32
N GLU A 333 -8.72 -20.21 1.32
CA GLU A 333 -8.50 -19.25 2.42
C GLU A 333 -7.32 -19.64 3.30
N TYR A 334 -7.05 -20.93 3.47
CA TYR A 334 -5.83 -21.37 4.14
C TYR A 334 -4.57 -20.99 3.35
N MET A 335 -4.61 -21.15 2.03
CA MET A 335 -3.48 -20.79 1.16
C MET A 335 -3.30 -19.26 1.14
N TRP A 336 -4.40 -18.52 1.00
CA TRP A 336 -4.47 -17.06 0.99
C TRP A 336 -4.03 -16.43 2.31
N GLY A 337 -4.64 -16.83 3.43
CA GLY A 337 -4.33 -16.33 4.76
C GLY A 337 -2.90 -16.66 5.19
N ALA A 338 -2.40 -17.87 4.88
CA ALA A 338 -1.01 -18.22 5.15
C ALA A 338 -0.02 -17.37 4.33
N ALA A 339 -0.32 -17.09 3.06
CA ALA A 339 0.52 -16.23 2.23
C ALA A 339 0.59 -14.80 2.82
N TRP A 340 -0.54 -14.21 3.18
CA TRP A 340 -0.56 -12.87 3.79
C TRP A 340 0.11 -12.81 5.15
N LEU A 341 -0.12 -13.81 6.01
CA LEU A 341 0.55 -13.89 7.31
C LEU A 341 2.06 -14.04 7.16
N PHE A 342 2.53 -14.79 6.16
CA PHE A 342 3.96 -14.84 5.85
C PHE A 342 4.50 -13.46 5.47
N TYR A 343 3.82 -12.73 4.58
CA TYR A 343 4.25 -11.38 4.20
C TYR A 343 4.22 -10.37 5.37
N ALA A 344 3.25 -10.49 6.26
CA ALA A 344 3.10 -9.61 7.41
C ALA A 344 4.12 -9.88 8.53
N THR A 345 4.43 -11.16 8.79
CA THR A 345 5.21 -11.58 9.97
C THR A 345 6.62 -12.04 9.67
N GLY A 346 6.90 -12.47 8.43
CA GLY A 346 8.12 -13.19 8.07
C GLY A 346 8.24 -14.59 8.70
N ASN A 347 7.17 -15.11 9.33
CA ASN A 347 7.21 -16.42 9.97
C ASN A 347 7.13 -17.55 8.94
N ASN A 348 8.21 -18.33 8.84
CA ASN A 348 8.35 -19.43 7.87
C ASN A 348 7.34 -20.56 8.06
N SER A 349 6.68 -20.69 9.22
CA SER A 349 5.62 -21.70 9.40
C SER A 349 4.44 -21.44 8.46
N TYR A 350 4.07 -20.19 8.23
CA TYR A 350 3.02 -19.80 7.30
C TYR A 350 3.44 -20.04 5.85
N PHE A 351 4.70 -19.77 5.52
CA PHE A 351 5.22 -20.10 4.19
C PHE A 351 5.18 -21.60 3.92
N SER A 352 5.63 -22.41 4.90
CA SER A 352 5.56 -23.88 4.84
C SER A 352 4.13 -24.40 4.70
N LEU A 353 3.16 -23.75 5.36
CA LEU A 353 1.75 -24.06 5.21
C LEU A 353 1.24 -23.71 3.81
N ALA A 354 1.52 -22.49 3.32
CA ALA A 354 1.05 -22.01 2.02
C ALA A 354 1.60 -22.85 0.85
N THR A 355 2.77 -23.46 1.01
CA THR A 355 3.39 -24.36 0.03
C THR A 355 3.20 -25.84 0.35
N ASN A 356 2.39 -26.18 1.35
CA ASN A 356 2.09 -27.56 1.69
C ASN A 356 1.26 -28.20 0.57
N ALA A 357 1.75 -29.32 0.00
CA ALA A 357 1.11 -30.00 -1.13
C ALA A 357 -0.35 -30.46 -0.88
N GLY A 358 -0.77 -30.58 0.38
CA GLY A 358 -2.15 -30.89 0.73
C GLY A 358 -3.13 -29.75 0.42
N LEU A 359 -2.72 -28.48 0.54
CA LEU A 359 -3.58 -27.33 0.25
C LEU A 359 -4.00 -27.25 -1.22
N PRO A 360 -3.09 -27.21 -2.22
CA PRO A 360 -3.48 -27.15 -3.63
C PRO A 360 -4.20 -28.42 -4.08
N LYS A 361 -3.90 -29.58 -3.48
CA LYS A 361 -4.63 -30.82 -3.76
C LYS A 361 -6.09 -30.74 -3.33
N ASN A 362 -6.36 -30.28 -2.11
CA ASN A 362 -7.72 -30.24 -1.55
C ASN A 362 -8.56 -29.07 -2.07
N SER A 363 -7.92 -27.93 -2.36
CA SER A 363 -8.57 -26.78 -3.01
C SER A 363 -8.74 -26.96 -4.51
N LYS A 364 -8.14 -28.01 -5.11
CA LYS A 364 -8.11 -28.22 -6.57
C LYS A 364 -7.41 -27.07 -7.31
N ALA A 365 -6.45 -26.39 -6.69
CA ALA A 365 -5.74 -25.25 -7.27
C ALA A 365 -5.13 -25.52 -8.65
N PHE A 366 -4.74 -26.77 -8.93
CA PHE A 366 -4.14 -27.19 -10.20
C PHE A 366 -5.14 -27.84 -11.17
N TYR A 367 -6.43 -27.85 -10.83
CA TYR A 367 -7.46 -28.28 -11.74
C TYR A 367 -7.73 -27.07 -12.63
N MET A 368 -7.43 -27.18 -13.93
CA MET A 368 -7.59 -26.12 -14.92
C MET A 368 -9.08 -25.86 -15.20
N SER A 369 -9.82 -25.45 -14.18
CA SER A 369 -11.25 -25.15 -14.21
C SER A 369 -11.46 -23.64 -14.37
N PRO A 370 -12.29 -23.19 -15.33
CA PRO A 370 -12.63 -21.78 -15.48
C PRO A 370 -13.15 -21.16 -14.17
N ASP A 371 -14.02 -21.85 -13.44
CA ASP A 371 -14.61 -21.35 -12.19
C ASP A 371 -13.55 -21.05 -11.11
N LEU A 372 -12.51 -21.88 -11.04
CA LEU A 372 -11.44 -21.72 -10.04
C LEU A 372 -10.45 -20.63 -10.44
N SER A 373 -10.51 -20.13 -11.67
CA SER A 373 -9.66 -19.06 -12.19
C SER A 373 -10.25 -17.65 -12.00
N VAL A 374 -11.48 -17.56 -11.47
CA VAL A 374 -12.23 -16.31 -11.24
C VAL A 374 -12.12 -15.93 -9.75
N LEU A 375 -11.59 -14.73 -9.45
CA LEU A 375 -11.41 -14.27 -8.08
C LEU A 375 -12.73 -13.75 -7.51
N SER A 376 -13.06 -14.17 -6.29
CA SER A 376 -14.23 -13.67 -5.59
C SER A 376 -14.07 -13.69 -4.08
N TRP A 377 -15.10 -13.18 -3.39
CA TRP A 377 -15.20 -13.32 -1.94
C TRP A 377 -15.28 -14.77 -1.47
N ASP A 378 -15.55 -15.75 -2.35
CA ASP A 378 -15.65 -17.19 -2.01
C ASP A 378 -14.50 -18.03 -2.61
N ASN A 379 -13.81 -17.54 -3.64
CA ASN A 379 -12.70 -18.25 -4.28
C ASN A 379 -11.45 -17.37 -4.34
N LYS A 380 -10.42 -17.70 -3.55
CA LYS A 380 -9.16 -16.95 -3.45
C LYS A 380 -8.03 -17.58 -4.26
N LEU A 381 -8.24 -18.72 -4.90
CA LEU A 381 -7.21 -19.47 -5.61
C LEU A 381 -6.36 -18.63 -6.59
N PRO A 382 -6.93 -17.87 -7.54
CA PRO A 382 -6.11 -17.16 -8.53
C PRO A 382 -5.26 -16.06 -7.87
N ALA A 383 -5.80 -15.38 -6.86
CA ALA A 383 -5.09 -14.36 -6.09
C ALA A 383 -3.99 -14.97 -5.21
N ALA A 384 -4.29 -16.04 -4.47
CA ALA A 384 -3.34 -16.71 -3.61
C ALA A 384 -2.14 -17.28 -4.41
N MET A 385 -2.40 -17.88 -5.57
CA MET A 385 -1.33 -18.35 -6.46
C MET A 385 -0.52 -17.19 -7.05
N LEU A 386 -1.13 -16.05 -7.36
CA LEU A 386 -0.42 -14.86 -7.84
C LEU A 386 0.51 -14.28 -6.76
N ILE A 387 0.06 -14.20 -5.51
CA ILE A 387 0.87 -13.73 -4.38
C ILE A 387 2.03 -14.68 -4.09
N LEU A 388 1.83 -15.99 -4.21
CA LEU A 388 2.90 -16.98 -4.09
C LEU A 388 3.86 -16.91 -5.29
N THR A 389 3.34 -16.63 -6.49
CA THR A 389 4.15 -16.36 -7.68
C THR A 389 5.08 -15.16 -7.49
N ARG A 390 4.59 -14.10 -6.83
CA ARG A 390 5.42 -12.95 -6.45
C ARG A 390 6.65 -13.36 -5.64
N ILE A 391 6.48 -14.26 -4.66
CA ILE A 391 7.59 -14.79 -3.84
C ILE A 391 8.63 -15.43 -4.76
N ARG A 392 8.21 -16.29 -5.68
CA ARG A 392 9.11 -16.95 -6.63
C ARG A 392 9.86 -15.99 -7.54
N LEU A 393 9.19 -14.95 -8.03
CA LEU A 393 9.76 -14.00 -9.00
C LEU A 393 10.78 -13.05 -8.37
N PHE A 394 10.65 -12.74 -7.08
CA PHE A 394 11.50 -11.77 -6.39
C PHE A 394 12.52 -12.40 -5.43
N LEU A 395 12.35 -13.65 -5.03
CA LEU A 395 13.37 -14.37 -4.27
C LEU A 395 14.45 -14.93 -5.20
N SER A 396 15.71 -14.83 -4.78
CA SER A 396 16.83 -15.41 -5.52
C SER A 396 16.73 -16.95 -5.57
N PRO A 397 17.19 -17.59 -6.66
CA PRO A 397 17.17 -19.05 -6.80
C PRO A 397 17.82 -19.78 -5.61
N GLY A 398 17.28 -20.95 -5.26
CA GLY A 398 17.72 -21.74 -4.10
C GLY A 398 16.85 -21.57 -2.84
N TYR A 399 15.72 -20.87 -2.95
CA TYR A 399 14.75 -20.73 -1.86
C TYR A 399 13.92 -22.03 -1.67
N PRO A 400 13.39 -22.31 -0.47
CA PRO A 400 12.67 -23.55 -0.20
C PRO A 400 11.33 -23.62 -0.93
N TYR A 401 10.89 -24.84 -1.29
CA TYR A 401 9.61 -25.10 -1.97
C TYR A 401 9.50 -24.61 -3.43
N GLU A 402 10.63 -24.42 -4.14
CA GLU A 402 10.67 -24.01 -5.55
C GLU A 402 9.72 -24.81 -6.44
N ASP A 403 9.63 -26.14 -6.29
CA ASP A 403 8.74 -26.98 -7.12
C ASP A 403 7.26 -26.59 -7.01
N MET A 404 6.82 -26.30 -5.79
CA MET A 404 5.44 -25.88 -5.55
C MET A 404 5.18 -24.47 -6.06
N LEU A 405 6.14 -23.57 -5.85
CA LEU A 405 6.05 -22.20 -6.30
C LEU A 405 6.13 -22.08 -7.83
N LYS A 406 6.91 -22.94 -8.48
CA LYS A 406 6.91 -23.10 -9.95
C LYS A 406 5.56 -23.57 -10.45
N SER A 407 4.90 -24.48 -9.72
CA SER A 407 3.55 -24.96 -10.06
C SER A 407 2.52 -23.83 -9.94
N TYR A 408 2.56 -23.04 -8.87
CA TYR A 408 1.71 -21.85 -8.73
C TYR A 408 1.94 -20.82 -9.83
N HIS A 409 3.21 -20.54 -10.17
CA HIS A 409 3.55 -19.63 -11.26
C HIS A 409 3.02 -20.12 -12.62
N ASN A 410 3.14 -21.43 -12.90
CA ASN A 410 2.63 -22.01 -14.12
C ASN A 410 1.10 -21.87 -14.23
N VAL A 411 0.37 -22.22 -13.17
CA VAL A 411 -1.10 -22.09 -13.17
C VAL A 411 -1.56 -20.63 -13.18
N THR A 412 -0.82 -19.72 -12.53
CA THR A 412 -1.05 -18.28 -12.63
C THR A 412 -0.90 -17.82 -14.08
N GLY A 413 0.18 -18.24 -14.77
CA GLY A 413 0.36 -17.94 -16.19
C GLY A 413 -0.79 -18.45 -17.06
N LEU A 414 -1.23 -19.69 -16.85
CA LEU A 414 -2.38 -20.29 -17.55
C LEU A 414 -3.70 -19.56 -17.25
N THR A 415 -3.87 -19.09 -16.01
CA THR A 415 -5.01 -18.26 -15.61
C THR A 415 -5.03 -16.95 -16.40
N MET A 416 -3.89 -16.27 -16.53
CA MET A 416 -3.79 -15.05 -17.35
C MET A 416 -4.04 -15.33 -18.84
N CYS A 417 -3.63 -16.49 -19.34
CA CYS A 417 -3.96 -16.91 -20.70
C CYS A 417 -5.48 -17.09 -20.88
N SER A 418 -6.17 -17.64 -19.88
CA SER A 418 -7.62 -17.86 -19.95
C SER A 418 -8.42 -16.58 -20.13
N TYR A 419 -7.89 -15.45 -19.64
CA TYR A 419 -8.50 -14.13 -19.78
C TYR A 419 -8.35 -13.53 -21.17
N LEU A 420 -7.56 -14.12 -22.08
CA LEU A 420 -7.38 -13.59 -23.42
C LEU A 420 -8.38 -14.22 -24.38
N GLN A 421 -9.12 -13.37 -25.11
CA GLN A 421 -10.17 -13.78 -26.04
C GLN A 421 -9.72 -14.85 -27.05
N LYS A 422 -8.45 -14.82 -27.50
CA LYS A 422 -7.87 -15.79 -28.44
C LYS A 422 -8.01 -17.25 -27.99
N TYR A 423 -8.01 -17.52 -26.67
CA TYR A 423 -8.04 -18.89 -26.15
C TYR A 423 -9.45 -19.44 -25.89
N ASN A 424 -10.50 -18.62 -26.08
CA ASN A 424 -11.91 -19.03 -25.98
C ASN A 424 -12.26 -19.80 -24.69
N VAL A 425 -11.64 -19.44 -23.55
CA VAL A 425 -11.97 -20.06 -22.25
C VAL A 425 -13.23 -19.44 -21.66
N PHE A 426 -13.34 -18.11 -21.75
CA PHE A 426 -14.53 -17.36 -21.33
C PHE A 426 -15.24 -16.74 -22.53
N ASN A 427 -16.56 -16.54 -22.37
CA ASN A 427 -17.36 -15.79 -23.33
C ASN A 427 -17.10 -14.30 -23.21
N TRP A 428 -17.47 -13.56 -24.26
CA TRP A 428 -17.30 -12.11 -24.33
C TRP A 428 -18.56 -11.48 -24.89
N THR A 429 -18.95 -10.35 -24.30
CA THR A 429 -20.04 -9.53 -24.84
C THR A 429 -19.62 -8.88 -26.17
N ARG A 430 -20.61 -8.45 -26.97
CA ARG A 430 -20.34 -7.68 -28.20
C ARG A 430 -19.58 -6.37 -27.96
N GLY A 431 -19.65 -5.84 -26.74
CA GLY A 431 -18.94 -4.62 -26.32
C GLY A 431 -17.50 -4.87 -25.86
N GLY A 432 -17.02 -6.11 -25.83
CA GLY A 432 -15.64 -6.43 -25.42
C GLY A 432 -15.43 -6.64 -23.92
N MET A 433 -16.51 -6.83 -23.14
CA MET A 433 -16.41 -7.26 -21.74
C MET A 433 -16.34 -8.79 -21.65
N ILE A 434 -15.38 -9.32 -20.89
CA ILE A 434 -15.26 -10.75 -20.56
C ILE A 434 -16.39 -11.20 -19.62
N GLU A 435 -16.96 -12.39 -19.85
CA GLU A 435 -18.07 -12.96 -19.06
C GLU A 435 -17.54 -14.07 -18.13
N LEU A 436 -17.34 -13.73 -16.86
CA LEU A 436 -16.72 -14.57 -15.83
C LEU A 436 -17.76 -15.24 -14.91
N ASN A 437 -19.00 -14.76 -14.91
CA ASN A 437 -20.10 -15.34 -14.12
C ASN A 437 -21.08 -16.17 -14.97
N HIS A 438 -20.62 -16.86 -16.02
CA HIS A 438 -21.45 -17.73 -16.87
C HIS A 438 -22.72 -17.04 -17.43
N GLY A 439 -22.62 -15.75 -17.78
CA GLY A 439 -23.76 -14.96 -18.26
C GLY A 439 -24.80 -14.58 -17.18
N LYS A 440 -24.55 -14.88 -15.90
CA LYS A 440 -25.39 -14.43 -14.78
C LYS A 440 -25.16 -12.94 -14.49
N ALA A 441 -26.04 -12.37 -13.67
CA ALA A 441 -25.96 -10.97 -13.22
C ALA A 441 -24.65 -10.66 -12.46
N GLN A 442 -24.37 -9.38 -12.25
CA GLN A 442 -23.25 -8.87 -11.45
C GLN A 442 -21.85 -9.29 -11.94
N ASN A 443 -21.68 -9.38 -13.26
CA ASN A 443 -20.40 -9.79 -13.86
C ASN A 443 -19.25 -8.80 -13.61
N LEU A 444 -19.54 -7.49 -13.50
CA LEU A 444 -18.52 -6.43 -13.42
C LEU A 444 -17.58 -6.54 -12.21
N GLN A 445 -18.04 -7.10 -11.08
CA GLN A 445 -17.15 -7.29 -9.91
C GLN A 445 -16.01 -8.27 -10.22
N TYR A 446 -16.30 -9.36 -10.95
CA TYR A 446 -15.31 -10.34 -11.36
C TYR A 446 -14.39 -9.74 -12.42
N VAL A 447 -14.95 -8.99 -13.38
CA VAL A 447 -14.17 -8.29 -14.42
C VAL A 447 -13.15 -7.33 -13.80
N ALA A 448 -13.54 -6.55 -12.80
CA ALA A 448 -12.66 -5.62 -12.10
C ALA A 448 -11.56 -6.34 -11.30
N ASN A 449 -11.91 -7.42 -10.59
CA ASN A 449 -10.94 -8.27 -9.88
C ASN A 449 -9.89 -8.83 -10.85
N GLU A 450 -10.31 -9.26 -12.04
CA GLU A 450 -9.45 -9.98 -12.96
C GLU A 450 -8.55 -9.00 -13.72
N ALA A 451 -9.06 -7.81 -14.04
CA ALA A 451 -8.25 -6.70 -14.53
C ALA A 451 -7.17 -6.30 -13.52
N PHE A 452 -7.48 -6.32 -12.23
CA PHE A 452 -6.49 -6.08 -11.17
C PHE A 452 -5.43 -7.18 -11.12
N LEU A 453 -5.82 -8.46 -11.08
CA LEU A 453 -4.87 -9.59 -11.09
C LEU A 453 -3.96 -9.59 -12.33
N ALA A 454 -4.53 -9.32 -13.51
CA ALA A 454 -3.80 -9.20 -14.77
C ALA A 454 -2.76 -8.08 -14.73
N SER A 455 -3.14 -6.91 -14.21
CA SER A 455 -2.24 -5.77 -14.04
C SER A 455 -1.08 -6.09 -13.10
N VAL A 456 -1.39 -6.68 -11.94
CA VAL A 456 -0.40 -7.04 -10.91
C VAL A 456 0.59 -8.09 -11.44
N PHE A 457 0.10 -9.11 -12.14
CA PHE A 457 0.98 -10.12 -12.75
C PHE A 457 1.90 -9.51 -13.82
N ALA A 458 1.37 -8.66 -14.69
CA ALA A 458 2.17 -7.96 -15.69
C ALA A 458 3.26 -7.10 -15.04
N ASP A 459 2.94 -6.43 -13.93
CA ASP A 459 3.87 -5.60 -13.18
C ASP A 459 4.95 -6.44 -12.47
N TYR A 460 4.62 -7.61 -11.92
CA TYR A 460 5.63 -8.53 -11.37
C TYR A 460 6.63 -9.01 -12.42
N LEU A 461 6.14 -9.45 -13.58
CA LEU A 461 7.01 -9.87 -14.68
C LEU A 461 7.91 -8.71 -15.14
N ASN A 462 7.35 -7.51 -15.29
CA ASN A 462 8.10 -6.32 -15.66
C ASN A 462 9.20 -5.99 -14.64
N ALA A 463 8.87 -6.04 -13.35
CA ALA A 463 9.83 -5.78 -12.26
C ALA A 463 10.97 -6.81 -12.21
N SER A 464 10.70 -8.06 -12.61
CA SER A 464 11.72 -9.11 -12.75
C SER A 464 12.46 -9.08 -14.11
N GLY A 465 12.20 -8.09 -14.97
CA GLY A 465 12.84 -7.99 -16.29
C GLY A 465 12.37 -9.04 -17.30
N ILE A 466 11.19 -9.63 -17.09
CA ILE A 466 10.62 -10.67 -17.94
C ILE A 466 9.64 -10.01 -18.93
N PRO A 467 9.89 -10.04 -20.25
CA PRO A 467 9.11 -9.28 -21.24
C PRO A 467 7.73 -9.88 -21.59
N GLY A 468 7.38 -11.03 -21.04
CA GLY A 468 6.14 -11.75 -21.34
C GLY A 468 6.15 -13.16 -20.77
N TRP A 469 5.13 -13.94 -21.07
CA TRP A 469 5.05 -15.35 -20.66
C TRP A 469 4.48 -16.22 -21.79
N ASN A 470 4.60 -17.54 -21.64
CA ASN A 470 4.12 -18.47 -22.65
C ASN A 470 2.73 -18.99 -22.30
N CYS A 471 1.82 -18.90 -23.26
CA CYS A 471 0.51 -19.55 -23.27
C CYS A 471 0.56 -20.76 -24.20
N GLY A 472 1.07 -21.88 -23.69
CA GLY A 472 1.40 -23.05 -24.51
C GLY A 472 2.56 -22.73 -25.47
N PRO A 473 2.39 -22.88 -26.80
CA PRO A 473 3.44 -22.53 -27.77
C PRO A 473 3.54 -21.02 -28.07
N ASP A 474 2.55 -20.22 -27.64
CA ASP A 474 2.47 -18.80 -27.98
C ASP A 474 3.15 -17.93 -26.91
N PHE A 475 4.09 -17.07 -27.33
CA PHE A 475 4.63 -16.03 -26.46
C PHE A 475 3.67 -14.83 -26.41
N VAL A 476 3.31 -14.40 -25.21
CA VAL A 476 2.42 -13.26 -24.94
C VAL A 476 3.23 -12.12 -24.30
N PRO A 477 3.40 -10.98 -24.98
CA PRO A 477 4.03 -9.80 -24.39
C PRO A 477 3.24 -9.20 -23.23
N LEU A 478 3.91 -8.54 -22.29
CA LEU A 478 3.23 -7.87 -21.17
C LEU A 478 2.18 -6.84 -21.60
N THR A 479 2.40 -6.17 -22.74
CA THR A 479 1.47 -5.17 -23.26
C THR A 479 0.08 -5.75 -23.51
N VAL A 480 -0.01 -7.00 -23.99
CA VAL A 480 -1.29 -7.67 -24.23
C VAL A 480 -2.10 -7.81 -22.94
N LEU A 481 -1.45 -8.12 -21.82
CA LEU A 481 -2.13 -8.24 -20.53
C LEU A 481 -2.55 -6.90 -19.96
N LYS A 482 -1.72 -5.86 -20.16
CA LYS A 482 -2.04 -4.49 -19.74
C LYS A 482 -3.18 -3.91 -20.58
N ASP A 483 -3.21 -4.19 -21.87
CA ASP A 483 -4.29 -3.78 -22.77
C ASP A 483 -5.60 -4.49 -22.41
N PHE A 484 -5.52 -5.80 -22.09
CA PHE A 484 -6.64 -6.54 -21.52
C PHE A 484 -7.18 -5.84 -20.27
N ALA A 485 -6.34 -5.64 -19.25
CA ALA A 485 -6.78 -5.03 -18.00
C ALA A 485 -7.36 -3.63 -18.20
N THR A 486 -6.74 -2.81 -19.07
CA THR A 486 -7.21 -1.46 -19.40
C THR A 486 -8.55 -1.50 -20.12
N SER A 487 -8.80 -2.47 -20.99
CA SER A 487 -10.08 -2.59 -21.71
C SER A 487 -11.25 -2.99 -20.81
N GLN A 488 -10.97 -3.59 -19.66
CA GLN A 488 -11.96 -4.10 -18.71
C GLN A 488 -12.34 -3.06 -17.63
N ILE A 489 -11.64 -1.92 -17.56
CA ILE A 489 -11.87 -0.81 -16.63
C ILE A 489 -12.30 0.44 -17.41
#